data_AF-A0AAW0F1J7-F1
#
_entry.id   AF-A0AAW0F1J7-F1
#
_cell.length_a   1.000
_cell.length_b   1.000
_cell.length_c   1.000
_cell.angle_alpha   90.00
_cell.angle_beta   90.00
_cell.angle_gamma   90.00
#
_symmetry.space_group_name_H-M   'P 1'
#
loop_
_entity.id
_entity.type
_entity.pdbx_description
1 polymer ?
#
loop_
_entity_poly.entity_id
_entity_poly.type
_entity_poly.pdbx_seq_one_letter_code
_entity_poly.pdbx_strand_id
1 'polypeptide(L)'
;MRPDYMGVMFLCTSVMSFNAGIWQIFRRGQKQQLMENHKNMDKSPLTDLPGDTATVNECEFRRLQLDGSFDNEGSCLVGPRSIPSYKGAANADESRGGFLVMTPFEIANTGKFVMVNRGWVPIDAGKHRTMLSQYIGEGFTPGQVRGVLRKEEFIGGSLFWGPSPDNDGPVAADLSWLAMRPWNMALAYYRRRWGASQLTESVQRHGAHHYYVEMLEDFSGDDQRMVRGHAWPRRRETDEITYVHLTPVVHSMYVVFWFSVTAGSLYGMLRCWRRQQDLFRLRKLVDRQGVRLEARRQEEAQAYQAAVEEVMRRKHIHAAAAAAQIDIGSHAAPRDEQPLPAAAADSASHRP
;
A
#
# COMPACT_ATOMS: atom_id res chain seq x y z
N MET A 1 -24.41 11.21 18.49
CA MET A 1 -24.49 9.82 17.97
C MET A 1 -23.13 9.19 18.16
N ARG A 2 -23.02 7.99 18.73
CA ARG A 2 -21.75 7.24 18.63
C ARG A 2 -21.68 6.65 17.21
N PRO A 3 -20.58 6.85 16.46
CA PRO A 3 -20.39 6.18 15.18
C PRO A 3 -20.55 4.66 15.35
N ASP A 4 -21.14 3.99 14.35
CA ASP A 4 -21.10 2.52 14.31
C ASP A 4 -19.72 2.07 13.85
N TYR A 5 -18.78 2.15 14.79
CA TYR A 5 -17.39 1.77 14.57
C TYR A 5 -17.29 0.32 14.10
N MET A 6 -18.20 -0.58 14.50
CA MET A 6 -18.17 -1.97 14.05
C MET A 6 -18.55 -2.09 12.57
N GLY A 7 -19.63 -1.40 12.13
CA GLY A 7 -20.00 -1.36 10.72
C GLY A 7 -18.89 -0.78 9.83
N VAL A 8 -18.24 0.29 10.29
CA VAL A 8 -17.09 0.89 9.59
C VAL A 8 -15.90 -0.06 9.52
N MET A 9 -15.55 -0.74 10.62
CA MET A 9 -14.45 -1.71 10.63
C MET A 9 -14.69 -2.88 9.68
N PHE A 10 -15.92 -3.42 9.63
CA PHE A 10 -16.29 -4.46 8.67
C PHE A 10 -16.20 -3.97 7.22
N LEU A 11 -16.66 -2.75 6.95
CA LEU A 11 -16.54 -2.16 5.62
C LEU A 11 -15.07 -1.98 5.21
N CYS A 12 -14.24 -1.36 6.05
CA CYS A 12 -12.82 -1.19 5.79
C CYS A 12 -12.12 -2.53 5.53
N THR A 13 -12.39 -3.53 6.37
CA THR A 13 -11.85 -4.89 6.20
C THR A 13 -12.26 -5.48 4.86
N SER A 14 -13.54 -5.37 4.48
CA SER A 14 -14.05 -5.89 3.20
C SER A 14 -13.37 -5.25 1.99
N VAL A 15 -13.14 -3.93 2.02
CA VAL A 15 -12.47 -3.21 0.93
C VAL A 15 -11.02 -3.65 0.84
N MET A 16 -10.30 -3.73 1.96
CA MET A 16 -8.90 -4.16 1.97
C MET A 16 -8.72 -5.60 1.50
N SER A 17 -9.55 -6.53 2.02
CA SER A 17 -9.48 -7.94 1.64
C SER A 17 -9.87 -8.17 0.18
N PHE A 18 -10.82 -7.40 -0.36
CA PHE A 18 -11.20 -7.50 -1.77
C PHE A 18 -10.06 -7.07 -2.69
N ASN A 19 -9.43 -5.93 -2.40
CA ASN A 19 -8.27 -5.45 -3.16
C ASN A 19 -7.09 -6.44 -3.08
N ALA A 20 -6.84 -7.01 -1.89
CA ALA A 20 -5.86 -8.08 -1.73
C ALA A 20 -6.21 -9.31 -2.58
N GLY A 21 -7.48 -9.74 -2.61
CA GLY A 21 -7.95 -10.84 -3.44
C GLY A 21 -7.73 -10.60 -4.93
N ILE A 22 -8.06 -9.40 -5.43
CA ILE A 22 -7.79 -8.99 -6.81
C ILE A 22 -6.28 -9.03 -7.11
N TRP A 23 -5.46 -8.46 -6.23
CA TRP A 23 -4.01 -8.47 -6.40
C TRP A 23 -3.46 -9.90 -6.49
N GLN A 24 -3.99 -10.85 -5.70
CA GLN A 24 -3.59 -12.25 -5.77
C GLN A 24 -3.94 -12.91 -7.11
N ILE A 25 -5.06 -12.54 -7.75
CA ILE A 25 -5.42 -13.04 -9.09
C ILE A 25 -4.38 -12.57 -10.12
N PHE A 26 -4.06 -11.27 -10.13
CA PHE A 26 -3.03 -10.73 -11.03
C PHE A 26 -1.66 -11.35 -10.76
N ARG A 27 -1.29 -11.48 -9.48
CA ARG A 27 -0.01 -12.05 -9.06
C ARG A 27 0.11 -13.52 -9.48
N ARG A 28 -0.98 -14.29 -9.38
CA ARG A 28 -1.05 -15.67 -9.90
C ARG A 28 -0.77 -15.71 -11.40
N GLY A 29 -1.40 -14.83 -12.18
CA GLY A 29 -1.18 -14.74 -13.63
C GLY A 29 0.28 -14.44 -13.99
N GLN A 30 0.89 -13.46 -13.31
CA GLN A 30 2.32 -13.13 -13.46
C GLN A 30 3.21 -14.33 -13.14
N LYS A 31 2.92 -15.06 -12.05
CA LYS A 31 3.69 -16.25 -11.66
C LYS A 31 3.53 -17.41 -12.64
N GLN A 32 2.34 -17.58 -13.21
CA GLN A 32 2.10 -18.58 -14.24
C GLN A 32 2.89 -18.25 -15.51
N GLN A 33 2.84 -17.00 -15.98
CA GLN A 33 3.63 -16.56 -17.13
C GLN A 33 5.13 -16.71 -16.90
N LEU A 34 5.63 -16.40 -15.69
CA LEU A 34 7.03 -16.61 -15.32
C LEU A 34 7.44 -18.09 -15.48
N MET A 35 6.62 -19.02 -14.96
CA MET A 35 6.88 -20.45 -15.10
C MET A 35 6.79 -20.93 -16.56
N GLU A 36 5.90 -20.35 -17.36
CA GLU A 36 5.83 -20.63 -18.79
C GLU A 36 7.10 -20.14 -19.51
N ASN A 37 7.61 -18.97 -19.15
CA ASN A 37 8.86 -18.45 -19.69
C ASN A 37 10.07 -19.31 -19.26
N HIS A 38 10.09 -19.87 -18.04
CA HIS A 38 11.16 -20.80 -17.62
C HIS A 38 11.30 -22.01 -18.55
N LYS A 39 10.21 -22.47 -19.19
CA LYS A 39 10.27 -23.56 -20.20
C LYS A 39 11.11 -23.20 -21.43
N ASN A 40 11.40 -21.92 -21.65
CA ASN A 40 12.33 -21.50 -22.71
C ASN A 40 13.76 -21.97 -22.45
N MET A 41 14.11 -22.32 -21.21
CA MET A 41 15.42 -22.86 -20.88
C MET A 41 15.64 -24.24 -21.50
N ASP A 42 14.59 -25.06 -21.64
CA ASP A 42 14.70 -26.39 -22.23
C ASP A 42 14.93 -26.36 -23.75
N LYS A 43 14.58 -25.25 -24.39
CA LYS A 43 14.74 -25.08 -25.84
C LYS A 43 16.23 -24.94 -26.20
N SER A 44 16.57 -25.19 -27.47
CA SER A 44 17.93 -25.05 -27.98
C SER A 44 18.48 -23.63 -27.78
N PRO A 45 19.76 -23.45 -27.45
CA PRO A 45 20.36 -22.13 -27.29
C PRO A 45 20.32 -21.36 -28.61
N LEU A 46 20.04 -20.06 -28.53
CA LEU A 46 20.18 -19.14 -29.64
C LEU A 46 21.66 -18.83 -29.87
N THR A 47 22.08 -18.80 -31.13
CA THR A 47 23.45 -18.44 -31.54
C THR A 47 23.56 -17.00 -32.07
N ASP A 48 22.43 -16.32 -32.18
CA ASP A 48 22.33 -14.92 -32.60
C ASP A 48 21.26 -14.22 -31.74
N LEU A 49 21.28 -12.89 -31.73
CA LEU A 49 20.29 -12.08 -31.03
C LEU A 49 18.89 -12.34 -31.60
N PRO A 50 17.84 -12.32 -30.76
CA PRO A 50 16.49 -12.40 -31.25
C PRO A 50 16.21 -11.22 -32.21
N GLY A 51 15.62 -11.52 -33.36
CA GLY A 51 15.24 -10.51 -34.35
C GLY A 51 14.15 -9.58 -33.82
N ASP A 52 13.98 -8.43 -34.48
CA ASP A 52 13.09 -7.34 -34.05
C ASP A 52 11.59 -7.73 -33.95
N THR A 53 11.20 -8.87 -34.55
CA THR A 53 9.83 -9.40 -34.52
C THR A 53 9.52 -10.23 -33.27
N ALA A 54 10.53 -10.67 -32.52
CA ALA A 54 10.31 -11.50 -31.33
C ALA A 54 9.97 -10.62 -30.13
N THR A 55 8.87 -10.93 -29.43
CA THR A 55 8.52 -10.15 -28.25
C THR A 55 9.51 -10.48 -27.13
N VAL A 56 10.01 -9.45 -26.43
CA VAL A 56 10.89 -9.61 -25.25
C VAL A 56 10.28 -10.57 -24.20
N ASN A 57 8.95 -10.68 -24.17
CA ASN A 57 8.22 -11.65 -23.34
C ASN A 57 8.42 -13.11 -23.75
N GLU A 58 8.48 -13.40 -25.03
CA GLU A 58 8.56 -14.76 -25.58
C GLU A 58 9.96 -15.33 -25.48
N CYS A 59 10.98 -14.47 -25.54
CA CYS A 59 12.39 -14.85 -25.47
C CYS A 59 12.96 -14.85 -24.05
N GLU A 60 12.22 -14.40 -23.02
CA GLU A 60 12.71 -14.41 -21.65
C GLU A 60 13.10 -15.84 -21.22
N PHE A 61 14.24 -15.99 -20.55
CA PHE A 61 14.86 -17.26 -20.16
C PHE A 61 15.30 -18.16 -21.33
N ARG A 62 15.25 -17.70 -22.58
CA ARG A 62 15.85 -18.46 -23.67
C ARG A 62 17.37 -18.46 -23.51
N ARG A 63 17.97 -19.65 -23.58
CA ARG A 63 19.43 -19.81 -23.57
C ARG A 63 20.05 -19.16 -24.80
N LEU A 64 21.22 -18.58 -24.63
CA LEU A 64 21.97 -17.88 -25.66
C LEU A 64 23.46 -18.21 -25.53
N GLN A 65 24.11 -18.40 -26.66
CA GLN A 65 25.56 -18.57 -26.79
C GLN A 65 26.07 -17.62 -27.87
N LEU A 66 26.90 -16.64 -27.47
CA LEU A 66 27.50 -15.66 -28.37
C LEU A 66 29.01 -15.65 -28.21
N ASP A 67 29.73 -15.58 -29.32
CA ASP A 67 31.18 -15.38 -29.35
C ASP A 67 31.49 -13.90 -29.67
N GLY A 68 32.53 -13.36 -29.06
CA GLY A 68 32.80 -11.92 -29.17
C GLY A 68 33.84 -11.42 -28.17
N SER A 69 33.72 -10.15 -27.80
CA SER A 69 34.62 -9.53 -26.82
C SER A 69 33.90 -8.59 -25.87
N PHE A 70 34.29 -8.63 -24.60
CA PHE A 70 33.79 -7.74 -23.56
C PHE A 70 34.58 -6.44 -23.56
N ASP A 71 33.90 -5.30 -23.60
CA ASP A 71 34.51 -4.01 -23.28
C ASP A 71 34.43 -3.77 -21.76
N ASN A 72 35.49 -4.16 -21.05
CA ASN A 72 35.57 -3.99 -19.60
C ASN A 72 35.52 -2.52 -19.18
N GLU A 73 36.01 -1.61 -20.03
CA GLU A 73 35.97 -0.18 -19.77
C GLU A 73 34.54 0.38 -19.90
N GLY A 74 33.73 -0.19 -20.77
CA GLY A 74 32.31 0.14 -20.90
C GLY A 74 31.44 -0.30 -19.70
N SER A 75 31.99 -1.07 -18.76
CA SER A 75 31.19 -1.68 -17.69
C SER A 75 30.57 -0.66 -16.73
N CYS A 76 29.30 -0.91 -16.38
CA CYS A 76 28.50 -0.17 -15.42
C CYS A 76 28.13 -1.05 -14.23
N LEU A 77 27.87 -0.44 -13.08
CA LEU A 77 27.45 -1.14 -11.86
C LEU A 77 25.96 -0.93 -11.64
N VAL A 78 25.25 -1.95 -11.17
CA VAL A 78 23.83 -1.87 -10.85
C VAL A 78 23.60 -2.31 -9.41
N GLY A 79 23.12 -1.41 -8.55
CA GLY A 79 22.89 -1.70 -7.14
C GLY A 79 22.57 -0.49 -6.28
N PRO A 80 22.46 -0.67 -4.96
CA PRO A 80 22.90 -1.85 -4.20
C PRO A 80 22.03 -3.09 -4.45
N ARG A 81 22.66 -4.27 -4.57
CA ARG A 81 22.01 -5.58 -4.67
C ARG A 81 22.54 -6.51 -3.59
N SER A 82 21.63 -7.28 -2.98
CA SER A 82 22.01 -8.39 -2.11
C SER A 82 22.77 -9.45 -2.88
N ILE A 83 23.51 -10.29 -2.17
CA ILE A 83 24.17 -11.44 -2.78
C ILE A 83 23.13 -12.31 -3.52
N PRO A 84 23.45 -12.76 -4.74
CA PRO A 84 22.51 -13.56 -5.51
C PRO A 84 22.49 -15.00 -4.97
N SER A 85 21.75 -15.22 -3.88
CA SER A 85 21.44 -16.57 -3.42
C SER A 85 20.11 -16.62 -2.67
N TYR A 86 19.30 -17.65 -2.94
CA TYR A 86 18.04 -17.87 -2.23
C TYR A 86 18.23 -18.28 -0.77
N LYS A 87 19.43 -18.78 -0.42
CA LYS A 87 19.80 -19.13 0.96
C LYS A 87 20.13 -17.90 1.82
N GLY A 88 20.15 -16.71 1.21
CA GLY A 88 20.55 -15.46 1.87
C GLY A 88 22.08 -15.36 2.03
N ALA A 89 22.53 -14.28 2.66
CA ALA A 89 23.93 -14.10 3.03
C ALA A 89 24.30 -15.11 4.13
N ALA A 90 25.28 -15.96 3.88
CA ALA A 90 25.78 -16.92 4.87
C ALA A 90 26.71 -16.24 5.89
N ASN A 91 27.39 -15.16 5.48
CA ASN A 91 28.38 -14.45 6.32
C ASN A 91 28.15 -12.93 6.38
N ALA A 92 28.77 -12.28 7.39
CA ALA A 92 28.65 -10.84 7.63
C ALA A 92 29.16 -9.98 6.45
N ASP A 93 30.22 -10.40 5.76
CA ASP A 93 30.70 -9.68 4.56
C ASP A 93 29.75 -9.81 3.37
N GLU A 94 29.03 -10.93 3.24
CA GLU A 94 27.99 -11.12 2.23
C GLU A 94 26.72 -10.30 2.52
N SER A 95 26.52 -9.90 3.78
CA SER A 95 25.40 -9.05 4.20
C SER A 95 25.55 -7.57 3.87
N ARG A 96 26.78 -7.12 3.53
CA ARG A 96 27.08 -5.71 3.22
C ARG A 96 26.54 -5.25 1.86
N GLY A 97 25.98 -6.17 1.07
CA GLY A 97 25.50 -5.88 -0.28
C GLY A 97 26.63 -5.71 -1.30
N GLY A 98 26.26 -5.48 -2.55
CA GLY A 98 27.20 -5.33 -3.65
C GLY A 98 26.51 -4.84 -4.92
N PHE A 99 27.11 -5.11 -6.06
CA PHE A 99 26.64 -4.60 -7.35
C PHE A 99 26.60 -5.73 -8.38
N LEU A 100 25.66 -5.65 -9.32
CA LEU A 100 25.73 -6.42 -10.56
C LEU A 100 26.59 -5.65 -11.57
N VAL A 101 27.44 -6.35 -12.30
CA VAL A 101 28.27 -5.76 -13.35
C VAL A 101 27.59 -5.96 -14.69
N MET A 102 27.19 -4.85 -15.31
CA MET A 102 26.70 -4.83 -16.68
C MET A 102 27.83 -4.41 -17.62
N THR A 103 28.20 -5.27 -18.56
CA THR A 103 29.32 -5.04 -19.48
C THR A 103 28.83 -5.07 -20.92
N PRO A 104 29.17 -4.08 -21.76
CA PRO A 104 28.93 -4.14 -23.19
C PRO A 104 29.73 -5.27 -23.84
N PHE A 105 29.07 -6.12 -24.62
CA PHE A 105 29.68 -7.22 -25.34
C PHE A 105 29.51 -7.02 -26.84
N GLU A 106 30.63 -6.95 -27.56
CA GLU A 106 30.65 -6.88 -29.02
C GLU A 106 30.58 -8.28 -29.60
N ILE A 107 29.56 -8.54 -30.41
CA ILE A 107 29.33 -9.84 -31.04
C ILE A 107 30.26 -9.99 -32.25
N ALA A 108 30.99 -11.11 -32.29
CA ALA A 108 31.92 -11.42 -33.36
C ALA A 108 31.24 -11.33 -34.74
N ASN A 109 31.93 -10.74 -35.71
CA ASN A 109 31.54 -10.64 -37.13
C ASN A 109 30.26 -9.83 -37.42
N THR A 110 29.57 -9.28 -36.42
CA THR A 110 28.38 -8.44 -36.64
C THR A 110 28.62 -6.97 -36.28
N GLY A 111 29.56 -6.71 -35.37
CA GLY A 111 29.79 -5.37 -34.81
C GLY A 111 28.63 -4.86 -33.97
N LYS A 112 27.64 -5.71 -33.65
CA LYS A 112 26.53 -5.37 -32.77
C LYS A 112 26.95 -5.50 -31.30
N PHE A 113 26.33 -4.72 -30.44
CA PHE A 113 26.58 -4.77 -29.00
C PHE A 113 25.34 -5.23 -28.24
N VAL A 114 25.57 -6.05 -27.21
CA VAL A 114 24.55 -6.45 -26.26
C VAL A 114 25.05 -6.20 -24.84
N MET A 115 24.15 -5.77 -23.96
CA MET A 115 24.47 -5.61 -22.55
C MET A 115 24.43 -6.98 -21.86
N VAL A 116 25.52 -7.33 -21.18
CA VAL A 116 25.68 -8.61 -20.49
C VAL A 116 25.87 -8.38 -19.01
N ASN A 117 24.97 -8.95 -18.19
CA ASN A 117 25.17 -9.04 -16.76
C ASN A 117 26.15 -10.19 -16.48
N ARG A 118 27.40 -9.84 -16.15
CA ARG A 118 28.49 -10.81 -15.90
C ARG A 118 28.38 -11.48 -14.53
N GLY A 119 27.64 -10.88 -13.61
CA GLY A 119 27.45 -11.39 -12.25
C GLY A 119 27.57 -10.31 -11.18
N TRP A 120 27.63 -10.75 -9.94
CA TRP A 120 27.68 -9.92 -8.75
C TRP A 120 29.11 -9.77 -8.23
N VAL A 121 29.43 -8.56 -7.76
CA VAL A 121 30.70 -8.18 -7.14
C VAL A 121 30.44 -7.52 -5.78
N PRO A 122 31.37 -7.64 -4.81
CA PRO A 122 31.17 -7.09 -3.48
C PRO A 122 31.20 -5.56 -3.53
N ILE A 123 30.63 -4.91 -2.52
CA ILE A 123 30.54 -3.43 -2.46
C ILE A 123 31.90 -2.73 -2.59
N ASP A 124 32.99 -3.37 -2.15
CA ASP A 124 34.36 -2.87 -2.30
C ASP A 124 34.78 -2.67 -3.76
N ALA A 125 34.24 -3.47 -4.69
CA ALA A 125 34.54 -3.37 -6.12
C ALA A 125 34.00 -2.07 -6.71
N GLY A 126 32.93 -1.50 -6.15
CA GLY A 126 32.32 -0.26 -6.63
C GLY A 126 33.00 1.03 -6.17
N LYS A 127 33.96 0.96 -5.23
CA LYS A 127 34.61 2.16 -4.67
C LYS A 127 35.44 2.93 -5.71
N HIS A 128 36.20 2.19 -6.51
CA HIS A 128 37.05 2.75 -7.56
C HIS A 128 37.10 1.81 -8.76
N ARG A 129 37.22 2.38 -9.95
CA ARG A 129 37.27 1.62 -11.21
C ARG A 129 38.45 0.64 -11.29
N THR A 130 39.58 0.98 -10.66
CA THR A 130 40.74 0.10 -10.53
C THR A 130 40.48 -1.09 -9.61
N MET A 131 39.55 -0.98 -8.66
CA MET A 131 39.12 -2.12 -7.86
C MET A 131 38.20 -3.03 -8.68
N LEU A 132 37.28 -2.45 -9.46
CA LEU A 132 36.43 -3.22 -10.36
C LEU A 132 37.25 -4.03 -11.36
N SER A 133 38.30 -3.45 -11.96
CA SER A 133 39.14 -4.16 -12.94
C SER A 133 39.85 -5.39 -12.40
N GLN A 134 40.08 -5.49 -11.08
CA GLN A 134 40.60 -6.72 -10.46
C GLN A 134 39.61 -7.89 -10.59
N TYR A 135 38.31 -7.61 -10.56
CA TYR A 135 37.26 -8.62 -10.65
C TYR A 135 36.89 -8.97 -12.09
N ILE A 136 36.94 -8.00 -13.01
CA ILE A 136 36.41 -8.16 -14.37
C ILE A 136 37.47 -8.12 -15.49
N GLY A 137 38.67 -7.62 -15.19
CA GLY A 137 39.72 -7.35 -16.17
C GLY A 137 39.72 -5.92 -16.72
N GLU A 138 40.60 -5.69 -17.70
CA GLU A 138 40.79 -4.39 -18.36
C GLU A 138 40.71 -4.56 -19.88
N GLY A 139 40.37 -3.47 -20.58
CA GLY A 139 40.28 -3.42 -22.04
C GLY A 139 39.28 -4.41 -22.67
N PHE A 140 39.50 -4.69 -23.95
CA PHE A 140 38.73 -5.66 -24.71
C PHE A 140 39.24 -7.08 -24.44
N THR A 141 38.39 -7.93 -23.87
CA THR A 141 38.73 -9.33 -23.58
C THR A 141 37.88 -10.25 -24.47
N PRO A 142 38.50 -11.08 -25.34
CA PRO A 142 37.74 -12.07 -26.10
C PRO A 142 37.12 -13.09 -25.14
N GLY A 143 35.87 -13.46 -25.40
CA GLY A 143 35.15 -14.38 -24.54
C GLY A 143 33.87 -14.89 -25.18
N GLN A 144 33.36 -15.97 -24.62
CA GLN A 144 32.07 -16.53 -25.00
C GLN A 144 31.04 -16.23 -23.92
N VAL A 145 29.95 -15.59 -24.32
CA VAL A 145 28.80 -15.34 -23.45
C VAL A 145 27.85 -16.53 -23.56
N ARG A 146 27.69 -17.24 -22.46
CA ARG A 146 26.68 -18.29 -22.31
C ARG A 146 25.76 -17.93 -21.15
N GLY A 147 24.47 -17.76 -21.44
CA GLY A 147 23.53 -17.22 -20.47
C GLY A 147 22.09 -17.28 -20.94
N VAL A 148 21.24 -16.49 -20.28
CA VAL A 148 19.81 -16.41 -20.59
C VAL A 148 19.39 -14.98 -20.88
N LEU A 149 18.43 -14.82 -21.79
CA LEU A 149 17.84 -13.51 -22.07
C LEU A 149 16.92 -13.07 -20.93
N ARG A 150 17.08 -11.83 -20.48
CA ARG A 150 16.32 -11.22 -19.40
C ARG A 150 15.78 -9.86 -19.82
N LYS A 151 14.62 -9.52 -19.29
CA LYS A 151 14.00 -8.22 -19.54
C LYS A 151 14.63 -7.14 -18.69
N GLU A 152 14.59 -5.92 -19.20
CA GLU A 152 14.89 -4.75 -18.39
C GLU A 152 14.04 -4.68 -17.11
N GLU A 153 14.64 -4.10 -16.08
CA GLU A 153 13.98 -3.83 -14.81
C GLU A 153 13.36 -2.43 -14.85
N PHE A 154 12.30 -2.27 -14.04
CA PHE A 154 11.68 -0.98 -13.82
C PHE A 154 11.52 -0.78 -12.32
N ILE A 155 12.02 0.36 -11.82
CA ILE A 155 11.65 0.85 -10.50
C ILE A 155 10.24 1.41 -10.63
N GLY A 156 9.31 0.82 -9.88
CA GLY A 156 7.91 1.21 -9.87
C GLY A 156 7.76 2.71 -9.57
N GLY A 157 6.95 3.39 -10.36
CA GLY A 157 6.57 4.76 -10.11
C GLY A 157 5.56 4.88 -8.96
N SER A 158 5.45 6.09 -8.41
CA SER A 158 4.35 6.37 -7.50
C SER A 158 3.09 6.72 -8.29
N LEU A 159 1.94 6.29 -7.78
CA LEU A 159 0.63 6.65 -8.35
C LEU A 159 0.45 8.18 -8.46
N PHE A 160 1.07 8.96 -7.57
CA PHE A 160 0.94 10.42 -7.52
C PHE A 160 2.10 11.17 -8.19
N TRP A 161 3.27 10.55 -8.31
CA TRP A 161 4.51 11.24 -8.72
C TRP A 161 5.04 10.76 -10.08
N GLY A 162 4.35 9.82 -10.73
CA GLY A 162 4.73 9.31 -12.06
C GLY A 162 5.88 8.29 -12.02
N PRO A 163 6.49 7.99 -13.17
CA PRO A 163 7.63 7.09 -13.28
C PRO A 163 8.81 7.55 -12.42
N SER A 164 9.59 6.61 -11.86
CA SER A 164 10.79 6.99 -11.12
C SER A 164 11.86 7.56 -12.07
N PRO A 165 12.42 8.76 -11.80
CA PRO A 165 13.55 9.32 -12.55
C PRO A 165 14.79 8.42 -12.56
N ASP A 166 14.91 7.53 -11.56
CA ASP A 166 16.02 6.59 -11.41
C ASP A 166 16.07 5.51 -12.51
N ASN A 167 15.06 5.45 -13.38
CA ASN A 167 15.05 4.57 -14.55
C ASN A 167 15.80 5.15 -15.76
N ASP A 168 16.06 6.46 -15.80
CA ASP A 168 16.51 7.13 -17.02
C ASP A 168 18.04 7.26 -17.14
N GLY A 169 18.79 7.03 -16.05
CA GLY A 169 20.22 7.20 -16.09
C GLY A 169 20.99 6.68 -14.87
N PRO A 170 22.32 6.81 -14.90
CA PRO A 170 23.16 6.53 -13.74
C PRO A 170 22.87 7.55 -12.64
N VAL A 171 22.78 7.07 -11.41
CA VAL A 171 22.42 7.87 -10.23
C VAL A 171 23.62 8.58 -9.63
N ALA A 172 24.83 8.05 -9.83
CA ALA A 172 26.06 8.71 -9.43
C ALA A 172 27.12 8.75 -10.53
N ALA A 173 28.11 9.62 -10.33
CA ALA A 173 29.20 9.89 -11.28
C ALA A 173 30.08 8.66 -11.58
N ASP A 174 29.96 7.61 -10.77
CA ASP A 174 30.62 6.31 -10.91
C ASP A 174 29.87 5.32 -11.83
N LEU A 175 28.85 5.80 -12.57
CA LEU A 175 28.03 4.98 -13.48
C LEU A 175 27.27 3.87 -12.77
N SER A 176 26.93 4.08 -11.50
CA SER A 176 26.03 3.21 -10.75
C SER A 176 24.57 3.47 -11.16
N TRP A 177 23.86 2.40 -11.47
CA TRP A 177 22.43 2.41 -11.84
C TRP A 177 21.62 1.75 -10.72
N LEU A 178 20.41 2.26 -10.46
CA LEU A 178 19.50 1.59 -9.52
C LEU A 178 18.72 0.45 -10.20
N ALA A 179 18.36 0.62 -11.47
CA ALA A 179 17.63 -0.36 -12.28
C ALA A 179 18.47 -0.87 -13.45
N MET A 180 18.27 -2.14 -13.84
CA MET A 180 18.84 -2.67 -15.09
C MET A 180 18.06 -2.14 -16.29
N ARG A 181 18.61 -1.13 -16.98
CA ARG A 181 18.01 -0.44 -18.14
C ARG A 181 18.95 -0.57 -19.36
N PRO A 182 19.00 -1.73 -20.02
CA PRO A 182 20.01 -2.05 -21.03
C PRO A 182 20.03 -1.06 -22.20
N TRP A 183 18.85 -0.59 -22.62
CA TRP A 183 18.74 0.43 -23.66
C TRP A 183 19.44 1.73 -23.24
N ASN A 184 19.10 2.26 -22.06
CA ASN A 184 19.68 3.50 -21.54
C ASN A 184 21.19 3.33 -21.25
N MET A 185 21.60 2.17 -20.76
CA MET A 185 23.00 1.80 -20.53
C MET A 185 23.79 1.77 -21.84
N ALA A 186 23.23 1.22 -22.92
CA ALA A 186 23.83 1.24 -24.26
C ALA A 186 23.99 2.65 -24.80
N LEU A 187 22.95 3.48 -24.70
CA LEU A 187 23.02 4.88 -25.11
C LEU A 187 24.09 5.65 -24.32
N ALA A 188 24.18 5.44 -23.01
CA ALA A 188 25.19 6.05 -22.17
C ALA A 188 26.62 5.61 -22.57
N TYR A 189 26.80 4.31 -22.82
CA TYR A 189 28.06 3.75 -23.31
C TYR A 189 28.46 4.33 -24.67
N TYR A 190 27.56 4.37 -25.65
CA TYR A 190 27.82 4.91 -26.98
C TYR A 190 28.16 6.39 -26.95
N ARG A 191 27.41 7.17 -26.17
CA ARG A 191 27.68 8.60 -25.97
C ARG A 191 29.09 8.83 -25.41
N ARG A 192 29.53 7.97 -24.48
CA ARG A 192 30.88 8.05 -23.90
C ARG A 192 31.96 7.60 -24.87
N ARG A 193 31.70 6.54 -25.65
CA ARG A 193 32.70 5.89 -26.52
C ARG A 193 32.95 6.64 -27.83
N TRP A 194 31.87 7.13 -28.47
CA TRP A 194 31.90 7.76 -29.80
C TRP A 194 31.38 9.21 -29.82
N GLY A 195 30.91 9.72 -28.69
CA GLY A 195 30.42 11.09 -28.56
C GLY A 195 28.91 11.22 -28.81
N ALA A 196 28.33 12.32 -28.31
CA ALA A 196 26.89 12.55 -28.40
C ALA A 196 26.39 12.81 -29.83
N SER A 197 27.22 13.38 -30.70
CA SER A 197 26.87 13.70 -32.08
C SER A 197 26.67 12.46 -32.96
N GLN A 198 27.40 11.38 -32.67
CA GLN A 198 27.32 10.12 -33.43
C GLN A 198 26.30 9.13 -32.86
N LEU A 199 25.59 9.48 -31.78
CA LEU A 199 24.76 8.54 -31.03
C LEU A 199 23.73 7.81 -31.92
N THR A 200 23.03 8.54 -32.80
CA THR A 200 22.03 7.95 -33.69
C THR A 200 22.65 6.96 -34.67
N GLU A 201 23.81 7.30 -35.24
CA GLU A 201 24.55 6.42 -36.14
C GLU A 201 25.10 5.20 -35.41
N SER A 202 25.65 5.38 -34.19
CA SER A 202 26.12 4.29 -33.33
C SER A 202 24.98 3.34 -32.98
N VAL A 203 23.79 3.83 -32.64
CA VAL A 203 22.62 2.97 -32.37
C VAL A 203 22.18 2.22 -33.62
N GLN A 204 22.19 2.87 -34.79
CA GLN A 204 21.84 2.20 -36.04
C GLN A 204 22.85 1.11 -36.44
N ARG A 205 24.15 1.35 -36.18
CA ARG A 205 25.24 0.43 -36.51
C ARG A 205 25.36 -0.73 -35.53
N HIS A 206 25.35 -0.42 -34.24
CA HIS A 206 25.64 -1.36 -33.15
C HIS A 206 24.38 -1.98 -32.54
N GLY A 207 23.21 -1.37 -32.73
CA GLY A 207 21.96 -1.78 -32.09
C GLY A 207 21.84 -1.32 -30.65
N ALA A 208 20.61 -1.26 -30.15
CA ALA A 208 20.30 -1.10 -28.72
C ALA A 208 19.06 -1.94 -28.41
N HIS A 209 19.00 -2.52 -27.21
CA HIS A 209 17.98 -3.51 -26.87
C HIS A 209 17.37 -3.24 -25.49
N HIS A 210 16.08 -3.54 -25.34
CA HIS A 210 15.35 -3.50 -24.06
C HIS A 210 15.48 -4.79 -23.23
N TYR A 211 16.46 -5.63 -23.60
CA TYR A 211 16.80 -6.87 -22.93
C TYR A 211 18.32 -6.94 -22.74
N TYR A 212 18.74 -7.78 -21.80
CA TYR A 212 20.15 -8.08 -21.55
C TYR A 212 20.35 -9.59 -21.45
N VAL A 213 21.61 -10.01 -21.49
CA VAL A 213 22.00 -11.40 -21.27
C VAL A 213 22.51 -11.56 -19.84
N GLU A 214 21.92 -12.45 -19.06
CA GLU A 214 22.44 -12.82 -17.73
C GLU A 214 23.31 -14.06 -17.85
N MET A 215 24.60 -13.93 -17.55
CA MET A 215 25.53 -15.06 -17.51
C MET A 215 25.25 -15.92 -16.28
N LEU A 216 25.14 -17.24 -16.47
CA LEU A 216 24.88 -18.19 -15.39
C LEU A 216 26.11 -19.06 -15.14
N GLU A 217 26.23 -19.55 -13.92
CA GLU A 217 27.37 -20.36 -13.50
C GLU A 217 27.45 -21.66 -14.33
N ASP A 218 26.34 -22.40 -14.44
CA ASP A 218 26.27 -23.68 -15.19
C ASP A 218 26.66 -23.56 -16.67
N PHE A 219 26.51 -22.35 -17.21
CA PHE A 219 26.74 -22.09 -18.62
C PHE A 219 28.04 -21.37 -18.89
N SER A 220 28.70 -20.74 -17.91
CA SER A 220 29.81 -19.84 -18.18
C SER A 220 31.16 -20.45 -17.81
N GLY A 221 32.08 -20.49 -18.79
CA GLY A 221 33.46 -20.92 -18.59
C GLY A 221 34.44 -19.80 -18.94
N ASP A 222 35.51 -19.69 -18.15
CA ASP A 222 36.81 -19.05 -18.41
C ASP A 222 36.99 -17.54 -18.17
N ASP A 223 35.93 -16.77 -17.90
CA ASP A 223 36.06 -15.32 -17.68
C ASP A 223 36.14 -14.90 -16.19
N GLN A 224 35.97 -15.84 -15.27
CA GLN A 224 36.06 -15.55 -13.82
C GLN A 224 37.51 -15.43 -13.35
N ARG A 225 37.74 -14.48 -12.45
CA ARG A 225 39.02 -14.21 -11.81
C ARG A 225 39.01 -14.61 -10.35
N MET A 226 40.10 -15.19 -9.89
CA MET A 226 40.28 -15.53 -8.48
C MET A 226 40.74 -14.30 -7.70
N VAL A 227 39.86 -13.76 -6.85
CA VAL A 227 40.16 -12.63 -5.96
C VAL A 227 39.82 -13.05 -4.54
N ARG A 228 40.80 -12.96 -3.62
CA ARG A 228 40.67 -13.38 -2.22
C ARG A 228 40.18 -14.83 -2.04
N GLY A 229 40.63 -15.74 -2.92
CA GLY A 229 40.29 -17.16 -2.84
C GLY A 229 38.90 -17.54 -3.39
N HIS A 230 38.17 -16.60 -3.97
CA HIS A 230 36.86 -16.83 -4.59
C HIS A 230 36.87 -16.44 -6.07
N ALA A 231 36.07 -17.13 -6.88
CA ALA A 231 35.86 -16.79 -8.29
C ALA A 231 34.86 -15.63 -8.41
N TRP A 232 35.23 -14.61 -9.17
CA TRP A 232 34.43 -13.41 -9.42
C TRP A 232 34.36 -13.10 -10.91
N PRO A 233 33.30 -12.43 -11.41
CA PRO A 233 32.06 -12.12 -10.70
C PRO A 233 31.25 -13.38 -10.33
N ARG A 234 30.56 -13.34 -9.19
CA ARG A 234 29.70 -14.44 -8.73
C ARG A 234 28.44 -14.49 -9.56
N ARG A 235 28.13 -15.64 -10.15
CA ARG A 235 26.92 -15.81 -10.98
C ARG A 235 25.87 -16.60 -10.22
N ARG A 236 24.64 -16.58 -10.74
CA ARG A 236 23.55 -17.43 -10.28
C ARG A 236 23.62 -18.77 -10.99
N GLU A 237 23.24 -19.82 -10.28
CA GLU A 237 22.96 -21.11 -10.88
C GLU A 237 21.58 -21.08 -11.57
N THR A 238 21.35 -22.01 -12.49
CA THR A 238 20.07 -22.15 -13.20
C THR A 238 18.91 -22.36 -12.21
N ASP A 239 19.14 -23.15 -11.18
CA ASP A 239 18.15 -23.44 -10.14
C ASP A 239 17.80 -22.18 -9.33
N GLU A 240 18.76 -21.31 -9.05
CA GLU A 240 18.51 -20.07 -8.32
C GLU A 240 17.65 -19.08 -9.11
N ILE A 241 17.79 -19.07 -10.44
CA ILE A 241 16.99 -18.21 -11.31
C ILE A 241 15.59 -18.75 -11.53
N THR A 242 15.46 -20.06 -11.67
CA THR A 242 14.17 -20.72 -11.90
C THR A 242 13.35 -20.90 -10.62
N TYR A 243 13.97 -20.68 -9.47
CA TYR A 243 13.31 -20.82 -8.18
C TYR A 243 12.17 -19.80 -7.97
N VAL A 244 11.02 -20.31 -7.54
CA VAL A 244 9.82 -19.51 -7.27
C VAL A 244 9.34 -19.77 -5.83
N HIS A 245 9.63 -18.84 -4.91
CA HIS A 245 9.25 -18.94 -3.49
C HIS A 245 7.76 -19.24 -3.23
N LEU A 246 6.85 -18.67 -4.03
CA LEU A 246 5.41 -18.92 -3.94
C LEU A 246 4.85 -19.27 -5.31
N THR A 247 4.35 -20.50 -5.43
CA THR A 247 3.79 -21.02 -6.68
C THR A 247 2.41 -20.44 -6.97
N PRO A 248 1.94 -20.48 -8.24
CA PRO A 248 0.59 -20.06 -8.61
C PRO A 248 -0.53 -20.76 -7.82
N VAL A 249 -0.28 -21.99 -7.37
CA VAL A 249 -1.24 -22.76 -6.54
C VAL A 249 -1.43 -22.09 -5.18
N VAL A 250 -0.35 -21.69 -4.52
CA VAL A 250 -0.42 -20.99 -3.23
C VAL A 250 -1.14 -19.64 -3.39
N HIS A 251 -0.90 -18.92 -4.48
CA HIS A 251 -1.67 -17.71 -4.79
C HIS A 251 -3.17 -17.99 -5.00
N SER A 252 -3.54 -19.12 -5.63
CA SER A 252 -4.94 -19.55 -5.73
C SER A 252 -5.57 -19.79 -4.35
N MET A 253 -4.83 -20.37 -3.41
CA MET A 253 -5.30 -20.53 -2.02
C MET A 253 -5.54 -19.18 -1.34
N TYR A 254 -4.64 -18.20 -1.54
CA TYR A 254 -4.84 -16.85 -1.02
C TYR A 254 -6.02 -16.12 -1.64
N VAL A 255 -6.30 -16.33 -2.93
CA VAL A 255 -7.51 -15.80 -3.58
C VAL A 255 -8.75 -16.25 -2.80
N VAL A 256 -8.89 -17.56 -2.56
CA VAL A 256 -10.02 -18.11 -1.79
C VAL A 256 -10.08 -17.49 -0.40
N PHE A 257 -8.96 -17.46 0.32
CA PHE A 257 -8.87 -16.89 1.65
C PHE A 257 -9.36 -15.42 1.71
N TRP A 258 -8.85 -14.56 0.83
CA TRP A 258 -9.20 -13.13 0.85
C TRP A 258 -10.64 -12.86 0.43
N PHE A 259 -11.18 -13.63 -0.51
CA PHE A 259 -12.60 -13.52 -0.86
C PHE A 259 -13.52 -14.06 0.23
N SER A 260 -13.11 -15.09 0.98
CA SER A 260 -13.85 -15.55 2.17
C SER A 260 -13.87 -14.48 3.27
N VAL A 261 -12.73 -13.83 3.55
CA VAL A 261 -12.67 -12.70 4.50
C VAL A 261 -13.56 -11.54 4.05
N THR A 262 -13.56 -11.24 2.75
CA THR A 262 -14.43 -10.21 2.16
C THR A 262 -15.90 -10.53 2.37
N ALA A 263 -16.33 -11.76 2.04
CA ALA A 263 -17.70 -12.21 2.20
C ALA A 263 -18.15 -12.19 3.68
N GLY A 264 -17.30 -12.68 4.59
CA GLY A 264 -17.57 -12.64 6.03
C GLY A 264 -17.68 -11.20 6.57
N SER A 265 -16.83 -10.30 6.10
CA SER A 265 -16.85 -8.88 6.50
C SER A 265 -18.10 -8.16 5.97
N LEU A 266 -18.49 -8.38 4.71
CA LEU A 266 -19.74 -7.85 4.16
C LEU A 266 -20.96 -8.38 4.90
N TYR A 267 -20.94 -9.65 5.31
CA TYR A 267 -21.99 -10.23 6.15
C TYR A 267 -22.07 -9.55 7.53
N GLY A 268 -20.93 -9.29 8.17
CA GLY A 268 -20.84 -8.52 9.42
C GLY A 268 -21.40 -7.10 9.26
N MET A 269 -21.00 -6.40 8.19
CA MET A 269 -21.51 -5.08 7.84
C MET A 269 -23.04 -5.09 7.65
N LEU A 270 -23.57 -6.09 6.94
CA LEU A 270 -25.00 -6.24 6.71
C LEU A 270 -25.77 -6.42 8.04
N ARG A 271 -25.22 -7.19 8.99
CA ARG A 271 -25.81 -7.34 10.33
C ARG A 271 -25.80 -6.04 11.12
N CYS A 272 -24.70 -5.29 11.11
CA CYS A 272 -24.61 -3.98 11.76
C CYS A 272 -25.63 -3.00 11.16
N TRP A 273 -25.74 -2.95 9.84
CA TRP A 273 -26.70 -2.09 9.14
C TRP A 273 -28.15 -2.42 9.52
N ARG A 274 -28.53 -3.70 9.55
CA ARG A 274 -29.87 -4.13 10.00
C ARG A 274 -30.13 -3.68 11.45
N ARG A 275 -29.15 -3.86 12.35
CA ARG A 275 -29.26 -3.41 13.74
C ARG A 275 -29.42 -1.88 13.85
N GLN A 276 -28.69 -1.11 13.05
CA GLN A 276 -28.87 0.33 12.99
C GLN A 276 -30.29 0.71 12.56
N GLN A 277 -30.83 0.05 11.53
CA GLN A 277 -32.22 0.28 11.11
C GLN A 277 -33.22 0.00 12.24
N ASP A 278 -33.04 -1.08 13.00
CA ASP A 278 -33.91 -1.41 14.12
C ASP A 278 -33.82 -0.36 15.24
N LEU A 279 -32.61 0.12 15.56
CA LEU A 279 -32.42 1.22 16.51
C LEU A 279 -33.09 2.52 16.04
N PHE A 280 -33.01 2.85 14.74
CA PHE A 280 -33.71 4.00 14.18
C PHE A 280 -35.22 3.85 14.24
N ARG A 281 -35.76 2.65 14.01
CA ARG A 281 -37.21 2.38 14.17
C ARG A 281 -37.65 2.54 15.61
N LEU A 282 -36.93 1.94 16.56
CA LEU A 282 -37.21 2.04 18.00
C LEU A 282 -37.19 3.50 18.46
N ARG A 283 -36.19 4.27 18.02
CA ARG A 283 -36.11 5.70 18.36
C ARG A 283 -37.32 6.48 17.85
N LYS A 284 -37.75 6.27 16.61
CA LYS A 284 -38.96 6.90 16.07
C LYS A 284 -40.22 6.55 16.88
N LEU A 285 -40.31 5.32 17.41
CA LEU A 285 -41.43 4.92 18.27
C LEU A 285 -41.39 5.65 19.63
N VAL A 286 -40.22 5.68 20.27
CA VAL A 286 -40.01 6.38 21.55
C VAL A 286 -40.26 7.87 21.41
N ASP A 287 -39.73 8.53 20.37
CA ASP A 287 -39.94 9.95 20.11
C ASP A 287 -41.43 10.26 19.92
N ARG A 288 -42.18 9.42 19.18
CA ARG A 288 -43.64 9.56 19.03
C ARG A 288 -44.39 9.42 20.34
N GLN A 289 -43.99 8.47 21.19
CA GLN A 289 -44.59 8.30 22.52
C GLN A 289 -44.28 9.49 23.43
N GLY A 290 -43.05 10.01 23.39
CA GLY A 290 -42.63 11.22 24.10
C GLY A 290 -43.51 12.42 23.75
N VAL A 291 -43.67 12.70 22.45
CA VAL A 291 -44.53 13.80 21.97
C VAL A 291 -45.97 13.66 22.45
N ARG A 292 -46.54 12.44 22.44
CA ARG A 292 -47.91 12.20 22.94
C ARG A 292 -48.02 12.43 24.45
N LEU A 293 -47.03 12.01 25.23
CA LEU A 293 -47.01 12.21 26.68
C LEU A 293 -46.84 13.69 27.02
N GLU A 294 -46.01 14.43 26.28
CA GLU A 294 -45.86 15.88 26.43
C GLU A 294 -47.16 16.63 26.12
N ALA A 295 -47.85 16.27 25.04
CA ALA A 295 -49.16 16.84 24.70
C ALA A 295 -50.18 16.62 25.82
N ARG A 296 -50.27 15.38 26.36
CA ARG A 296 -51.16 15.09 27.50
C ARG A 296 -50.79 15.89 28.75
N ARG A 297 -49.50 16.03 29.06
CA ARG A 297 -49.04 16.85 30.19
C ARG A 297 -49.42 18.33 30.01
N GLN A 298 -49.37 18.84 28.78
CA GLN A 298 -49.80 20.21 28.49
C GLN A 298 -51.32 20.36 28.67
N GLU A 299 -52.12 19.40 28.20
CA GLU A 299 -53.58 19.38 28.41
C GLU A 299 -53.93 19.31 29.90
N GLU A 300 -53.31 18.41 30.67
CA GLU A 300 -53.51 18.28 32.12
C GLU A 300 -53.08 19.56 32.87
N ALA A 301 -51.97 20.18 32.48
CA ALA A 301 -51.52 21.45 33.07
C ALA A 301 -52.49 22.60 32.78
N GLN A 302 -53.03 22.69 31.57
CA GLN A 302 -54.06 23.67 31.21
C GLN A 302 -55.35 23.44 32.00
N ALA A 303 -55.79 22.18 32.12
CA ALA A 303 -56.97 21.83 32.91
C ALA A 303 -56.78 22.17 34.40
N TYR A 304 -55.60 21.90 34.95
CA TYR A 304 -55.25 22.27 36.32
C TYR A 304 -55.27 23.80 36.52
N GLN A 305 -54.68 24.56 35.59
CA GLN A 305 -54.71 26.03 35.64
C GLN A 305 -56.14 26.58 35.61
N ALA A 306 -56.98 26.10 34.69
CA ALA A 306 -58.38 26.49 34.61
C ALA A 306 -59.16 26.13 35.89
N ALA A 307 -58.91 24.96 36.47
CA ALA A 307 -59.53 24.56 37.74
C ALA A 307 -59.10 25.46 38.91
N VAL A 308 -57.82 25.86 38.97
CA VAL A 308 -57.31 26.81 39.97
C VAL A 308 -57.95 28.18 39.80
N GLU A 309 -58.05 28.70 38.57
CA GLU A 309 -58.72 29.97 38.28
C GLU A 309 -60.20 29.96 38.69
N GLU A 310 -60.93 28.88 38.38
CA GLU A 310 -62.33 28.68 38.77
C GLU A 310 -62.49 28.68 40.30
N VAL A 311 -61.60 28.02 41.04
CA VAL A 311 -61.60 28.02 42.51
C VAL A 311 -61.33 29.42 43.05
N MET A 312 -60.36 30.14 42.49
CA MET A 312 -60.06 31.54 42.88
C MET A 312 -61.26 32.45 42.60
N ARG A 313 -61.91 32.30 41.45
CA ARG A 313 -63.13 33.04 41.08
C ARG A 313 -64.25 32.79 42.09
N ARG A 314 -64.49 31.53 42.46
CA ARG A 314 -65.51 31.17 43.47
C ARG A 314 -65.18 31.76 44.84
N LYS A 315 -63.91 31.75 45.26
CA LYS A 315 -63.46 32.42 46.49
C LYS A 315 -63.72 33.92 46.45
N HIS A 316 -63.44 34.59 45.33
CA HIS A 316 -63.75 36.01 45.16
C HIS A 316 -65.24 36.30 45.23
N ILE A 317 -66.08 35.49 44.57
CA ILE A 317 -67.55 35.63 44.64
C ILE A 317 -68.04 35.41 46.08
N HIS A 318 -67.55 34.39 46.78
CA HIS A 318 -67.88 34.15 48.18
C HIS A 318 -67.42 35.29 49.10
N ALA A 319 -66.23 35.84 48.89
CA ALA A 319 -65.73 36.98 49.64
C ALA A 319 -66.55 38.25 49.36
N ALA A 320 -66.93 38.50 48.11
CA ALA A 320 -67.79 39.62 47.73
C ALA A 320 -69.22 39.47 48.27
N ALA A 321 -69.79 38.26 48.25
CA ALA A 321 -71.08 37.95 48.87
C ALA A 321 -71.03 38.15 50.39
N ALA A 322 -69.96 37.69 51.05
CA ALA A 322 -69.75 37.91 52.47
C ALA A 322 -69.60 39.42 52.81
N ALA A 323 -68.88 40.18 51.99
CA ALA A 323 -68.75 41.63 52.14
C ALA A 323 -70.08 42.37 51.94
N ALA A 324 -70.90 41.99 50.95
CA ALA A 324 -72.24 42.54 50.75
C ALA A 324 -73.19 42.21 51.91
N GLN A 325 -73.03 41.04 52.53
CA GLN A 325 -73.78 40.65 53.74
C GLN A 325 -73.38 41.47 54.98
N ILE A 326 -72.11 41.89 55.06
CA ILE A 326 -71.61 42.80 56.11
C ILE A 326 -72.11 44.24 55.88
N ASP A 327 -72.21 44.68 54.62
CA ASP A 327 -72.69 46.03 54.27
C ASP A 327 -74.18 46.22 54.59
N ILE A 328 -75.01 45.17 54.39
CA ILE A 328 -76.41 45.14 54.84
C ILE A 328 -76.53 45.18 56.39
N GLY A 329 -75.50 44.76 57.11
CA GLY A 329 -75.44 44.78 58.57
C GLY A 329 -75.00 46.11 59.20
N SER A 330 -74.50 47.08 58.42
CA SER A 330 -73.85 48.28 58.97
C SER A 330 -74.77 49.51 59.19
N HIS A 331 -76.05 49.44 58.82
CA HIS A 331 -77.00 50.55 58.97
C HIS A 331 -77.85 50.56 60.27
N ALA A 332 -77.54 49.72 61.27
CA ALA A 332 -78.31 49.68 62.52
C ALA A 332 -77.47 50.00 63.77
N ALA A 333 -77.70 51.23 64.26
CA ALA A 333 -77.65 51.71 65.64
C ALA A 333 -76.29 52.12 66.29
N PRO A 334 -76.24 53.29 66.96
CA PRO A 334 -75.08 53.76 67.71
C PRO A 334 -75.04 53.19 69.14
N ARG A 335 -73.84 53.09 69.70
CA ARG A 335 -73.56 52.75 71.10
C ARG A 335 -73.19 54.01 71.89
N ASP A 336 -73.69 54.08 73.12
CA ASP A 336 -73.07 54.75 74.29
C ASP A 336 -73.41 53.88 75.52
N GLU A 337 -72.41 53.26 76.14
CA GLU A 337 -71.80 53.64 77.45
C GLU A 337 -72.64 53.14 78.64
N GLN A 338 -72.16 52.35 79.61
CA GLN A 338 -70.92 52.38 80.40
C GLN A 338 -70.99 51.15 81.39
N PRO A 339 -70.09 50.93 82.39
CA PRO A 339 -68.65 50.66 82.38
C PRO A 339 -68.26 49.32 83.10
N LEU A 340 -66.95 48.99 83.05
CA LEU A 340 -66.11 47.97 83.76
C LEU A 340 -66.58 47.51 85.17
N PRO A 341 -66.19 46.31 85.71
CA PRO A 341 -64.77 45.89 85.78
C PRO A 341 -64.40 44.38 85.89
N ALA A 342 -63.07 44.15 85.80
CA ALA A 342 -62.20 43.24 86.56
C ALA A 342 -62.28 41.69 86.47
N ALA A 343 -61.08 41.12 86.20
CA ALA A 343 -60.47 39.91 86.76
C ALA A 343 -61.09 38.54 86.36
N ALA A 344 -60.36 37.45 86.17
CA ALA A 344 -58.94 37.12 86.13
C ALA A 344 -58.85 35.64 85.69
N ALA A 345 -57.69 35.26 85.11
CA ALA A 345 -57.07 33.93 85.17
C ALA A 345 -57.87 32.75 84.51
N ASP A 346 -57.28 31.69 83.96
CA ASP A 346 -55.89 31.29 83.80
C ASP A 346 -55.85 30.14 82.78
N SER A 347 -54.65 29.88 82.30
CA SER A 347 -54.11 28.54 82.04
C SER A 347 -54.52 27.77 80.76
N ALA A 348 -53.48 27.64 79.91
CA ALA A 348 -52.77 26.38 79.70
C ALA A 348 -53.07 25.54 78.44
N SER A 349 -51.97 25.41 77.68
CA SER A 349 -51.49 24.17 77.03
C SER A 349 -52.29 23.74 75.79
N HIS A 350 -51.71 23.14 74.75
CA HIS A 350 -50.43 22.48 74.61
C HIS A 350 -50.11 22.40 73.10
N ARG A 351 -48.81 22.28 72.81
CA ARG A 351 -48.20 21.84 71.54
C ARG A 351 -48.75 20.48 71.06
N PRO A 352 -48.37 19.97 69.86
CA PRO A 352 -47.29 20.39 68.95
C PRO A 352 -47.69 20.89 67.56
#